data_AF-A0A537T7M0-F1
#
_entry.id   AF-A0A537T7M0-F1
#
_cell.length_a   1.000
_cell.length_b   1.000
_cell.length_c   1.000
_cell.angle_alpha   90.00
_cell.angle_beta   90.00
_cell.angle_gamma   90.00
#
_symmetry.space_group_name_H-M   'P 1'
#
loop_
_entity.id
_entity.type
_entity.pdbx_description
1 polymer ?
#
loop_
_entity_poly.entity_id
_entity_poly.type
_entity_poly.pdbx_seq_one_letter_code
_entity_poly.pdbx_strand_id
1 'polypeptide(L)'
;MFLAPLAAAALLVGVAIAPDAKPSLSPTLSMQQKSAAVKPLMRSATECIARIVSSDPRFGQPSADLGDLIVDSMPSCALQVRIMIEAYDRYFGEGEGEAFFMGPYLDLLPSAVSKWVRDSVR
;
A
#
# COMPACT_ATOMS: atom_id res chain seq x y z
N MET A 1 19.90 -29.62 51.76
CA MET A 1 21.02 -29.01 51.01
C MET A 1 21.21 -29.80 49.73
N PHE A 2 20.77 -29.26 48.59
CA PHE A 2 21.15 -29.74 47.27
C PHE A 2 21.36 -28.50 46.40
N LEU A 3 22.62 -28.20 46.10
CA LEU A 3 23.07 -27.10 45.25
C LEU A 3 22.83 -27.48 43.78
N ALA A 4 22.10 -26.65 43.04
CA ALA A 4 22.09 -26.68 41.58
C ALA A 4 23.12 -25.66 41.05
N PRO A 5 23.96 -26.02 40.06
CA PRO A 5 24.87 -25.04 39.45
C PRO A 5 24.13 -24.25 38.38
N LEU A 6 24.16 -22.92 38.47
CA LEU A 6 23.75 -22.03 37.38
C LEU A 6 24.84 -22.06 36.30
N ALA A 7 24.54 -22.66 35.15
CA ALA A 7 25.35 -22.55 33.95
C ALA A 7 25.05 -21.20 33.28
N ALA A 8 25.93 -20.21 33.47
CA ALA A 8 25.88 -18.94 32.75
C ALA A 8 26.64 -19.07 31.42
N ALA A 9 25.92 -19.13 30.31
CA ALA A 9 26.52 -19.05 28.98
C ALA A 9 26.79 -17.57 28.63
N ALA A 10 28.06 -17.15 28.66
CA ALA A 10 28.47 -15.82 28.22
C ALA A 10 28.57 -15.79 26.68
N LEU A 11 27.63 -15.11 26.02
CA LEU A 11 27.70 -14.78 24.60
C LEU A 11 28.64 -13.58 24.41
N LEU A 12 29.88 -13.84 23.99
CA LEU A 12 30.79 -12.80 23.52
C LEU A 12 30.36 -12.36 22.13
N VAL A 13 29.66 -11.22 22.05
CA VAL A 13 29.41 -10.53 20.77
C VAL A 13 30.71 -9.86 20.35
N GLY A 14 31.42 -10.46 19.39
CA GLY A 14 32.56 -9.82 18.73
C GLY A 14 32.07 -8.71 17.82
N VAL A 15 32.25 -7.45 18.21
CA VAL A 15 32.07 -6.31 17.30
C VAL A 15 33.34 -6.15 16.49
N ALA A 16 33.28 -6.49 15.21
CA ALA A 16 34.31 -6.13 14.25
C ALA A 16 34.17 -4.63 13.93
N ILE A 17 34.92 -3.78 14.64
CA ILE A 17 35.14 -2.38 14.27
C ILE A 17 36.14 -2.35 13.13
N ALA A 18 35.65 -2.34 11.89
CA ALA A 18 36.44 -1.90 10.75
C ALA A 18 36.43 -0.36 10.73
N PRO A 19 37.59 0.33 10.76
CA PRO A 19 37.65 1.76 10.49
C PRO A 19 37.45 1.97 8.98
N ASP A 20 36.81 3.09 8.60
CA ASP A 20 36.55 3.53 7.21
C ASP A 20 35.27 3.04 6.50
N ALA A 21 34.17 2.87 7.24
CA ALA A 21 32.86 3.03 6.60
C ALA A 21 32.58 4.54 6.38
N LYS A 22 32.88 5.02 5.16
CA LYS A 22 32.26 6.25 4.61
C LYS A 22 30.77 6.23 4.94
N PRO A 23 30.14 7.37 5.29
CA PRO A 23 28.71 7.39 5.57
C PRO A 23 28.02 6.82 4.34
N SER A 24 27.47 5.62 4.50
CA SER A 24 26.76 4.93 3.44
C SER A 24 25.71 5.89 2.95
N LEU A 25 25.78 6.28 1.67
CA LEU A 25 24.62 6.83 0.98
C LEU A 25 23.47 5.90 1.35
N SER A 26 22.45 6.44 2.00
CA SER A 26 21.21 5.70 2.29
C SER A 26 20.85 4.90 1.05
N PRO A 27 20.66 3.57 1.14
CA PRO A 27 20.45 2.77 -0.05
C PRO A 27 19.23 3.32 -0.79
N THR A 28 19.45 3.95 -1.94
CA THR A 28 18.36 4.40 -2.80
C THR A 28 17.61 3.15 -3.24
N LEU A 29 16.37 3.02 -2.77
CA LEU A 29 15.52 1.88 -3.11
C LEU A 29 15.39 1.76 -4.64
N SER A 30 15.48 0.54 -5.17
CA SER A 30 15.19 0.28 -6.56
C SER A 30 13.73 0.60 -6.88
N MET A 31 13.42 0.86 -8.15
CA MET A 31 12.03 1.08 -8.59
C MET A 31 11.11 -0.07 -8.17
N GLN A 32 11.60 -1.30 -8.26
CA GLN A 32 10.84 -2.48 -7.84
C GLN A 32 10.53 -2.48 -6.33
N GLN A 33 11.48 -2.07 -5.49
CA GLN A 33 11.27 -1.96 -4.04
C GLN A 33 10.25 -0.87 -3.71
N LYS A 34 10.32 0.28 -4.39
CA LYS A 34 9.34 1.37 -4.25
C LYS A 34 7.95 0.91 -4.65
N SER A 35 7.79 0.29 -5.81
CA SER A 35 6.49 -0.24 -6.27
C SER A 35 5.95 -1.33 -5.34
N ALA A 36 6.80 -2.22 -4.82
CA ALA A 36 6.39 -3.26 -3.89
C ALA A 36 5.86 -2.68 -2.56
N ALA A 37 6.41 -1.56 -2.10
CA ALA A 37 5.97 -0.89 -0.87
C ALA A 37 4.60 -0.22 -1.03
N VAL A 38 4.29 0.33 -2.21
CA VAL A 38 3.03 1.06 -2.45
C VAL A 38 1.89 0.13 -2.89
N LYS A 39 2.19 -1.00 -3.54
CA LYS A 39 1.20 -1.94 -4.07
C LYS A 39 0.12 -2.38 -3.06
N PRO A 40 0.42 -2.69 -1.79
CA PRO A 40 -0.61 -3.04 -0.80
C PRO A 40 -1.58 -1.88 -0.51
N LEU A 41 -1.09 -0.63 -0.56
CA LEU A 41 -1.89 0.56 -0.31
C LEU A 41 -2.83 0.83 -1.49
N MET A 42 -2.33 0.67 -2.72
CA MET A 42 -3.17 0.71 -3.92
C MET A 42 -4.30 -0.31 -3.84
N ARG A 43 -3.97 -1.55 -3.46
CA ARG A 43 -4.94 -2.61 -3.27
C ARG A 43 -5.98 -2.25 -2.20
N SER A 44 -5.54 -1.74 -1.05
CA SER A 44 -6.44 -1.34 0.04
C SER A 44 -7.41 -0.23 -0.37
N ALA A 45 -6.92 0.78 -1.10
CA ALA A 45 -7.77 1.84 -1.63
C ALA A 45 -8.78 1.28 -2.64
N THR A 46 -8.33 0.46 -3.61
CA THR A 46 -9.22 -0.16 -4.60
C THR A 46 -10.25 -1.09 -3.95
N GLU A 47 -9.88 -1.83 -2.91
CA GLU A 47 -10.79 -2.70 -2.15
C GLU A 47 -11.87 -1.90 -1.42
N CYS A 48 -11.51 -0.77 -0.80
CA CYS A 48 -12.50 0.12 -0.20
C CYS A 48 -13.52 0.59 -1.24
N ILE A 49 -13.02 1.11 -2.36
CA ILE A 49 -13.83 1.65 -3.46
C ILE A 49 -14.76 0.56 -3.99
N ALA A 50 -14.21 -0.61 -4.31
CA ALA A 50 -14.98 -1.72 -4.84
C ALA A 50 -16.06 -2.20 -3.89
N ARG A 51 -15.80 -2.20 -2.57
CA ARG A 51 -16.78 -2.57 -1.55
C ARG A 51 -17.92 -1.57 -1.43
N ILE A 52 -17.64 -0.27 -1.50
CA ILE A 52 -18.67 0.77 -1.49
C ILE A 52 -19.49 0.70 -2.76
N VAL A 53 -18.85 0.62 -3.93
CA VAL A 53 -19.50 0.45 -5.22
C VAL A 53 -20.41 -0.78 -5.23
N SER A 54 -19.93 -1.94 -4.76
CA SER A 54 -20.73 -3.17 -4.72
C SER A 54 -21.91 -3.11 -3.75
N SER A 55 -21.85 -2.21 -2.77
CA SER A 55 -22.92 -2.02 -1.78
C SER A 55 -23.94 -0.97 -2.23
N ASP A 56 -23.66 -0.25 -3.32
CA ASP A 56 -24.57 0.76 -3.85
C ASP A 56 -25.78 0.09 -4.55
N PRO A 57 -27.04 0.45 -4.22
CA PRO A 57 -28.23 -0.14 -4.84
C PRO A 57 -28.32 0.04 -6.35
N ARG A 58 -27.64 1.05 -6.91
CA ARG A 58 -27.55 1.31 -8.36
C ARG A 58 -26.62 0.30 -9.03
N PHE A 59 -25.70 -0.32 -8.30
CA PHE A 59 -24.75 -1.25 -8.87
C PHE A 59 -25.46 -2.44 -9.55
N GLY A 60 -25.10 -2.70 -10.82
CA GLY A 60 -25.71 -3.74 -11.63
C GLY A 60 -27.01 -3.35 -12.33
N GLN A 61 -27.53 -2.13 -12.13
CA GLN A 61 -28.66 -1.61 -12.89
C GLN A 61 -28.21 -1.19 -14.30
N PRO A 62 -29.04 -1.38 -15.35
CA PRO A 62 -28.69 -1.01 -16.72
C PRO A 62 -28.39 0.49 -16.92
N SER A 63 -28.91 1.34 -16.04
CA SER A 63 -28.75 2.80 -16.08
C SER A 63 -27.59 3.33 -15.23
N ALA A 64 -26.90 2.47 -14.48
CA ALA A 64 -25.84 2.91 -13.58
C ALA A 64 -24.51 3.04 -14.33
N ASP A 65 -23.90 4.23 -14.27
CA ASP A 65 -22.54 4.44 -14.73
C ASP A 65 -21.54 4.06 -13.63
N LEU A 66 -20.62 3.13 -13.94
CA LEU A 66 -19.64 2.67 -12.96
C LEU A 66 -18.69 3.80 -12.52
N GLY A 67 -18.38 4.74 -13.42
CA GLY A 67 -17.56 5.91 -13.11
C GLY A 67 -18.21 6.79 -12.04
N ASP A 68 -19.49 7.10 -12.20
CA ASP A 68 -20.27 7.86 -11.21
C ASP A 68 -20.30 7.15 -9.84
N LEU A 69 -20.52 5.83 -9.82
CA LEU A 69 -20.48 5.06 -8.56
C LEU A 69 -19.10 5.11 -7.89
N ILE A 70 -18.02 5.09 -8.68
CA ILE A 70 -16.65 5.22 -8.17
C ILE A 70 -16.43 6.61 -7.58
N VAL A 71 -16.85 7.67 -8.28
CA VAL A 71 -16.74 9.05 -7.81
C VAL A 71 -17.53 9.23 -6.49
N ASP A 72 -18.76 8.75 -6.44
CA ASP A 72 -19.62 8.80 -5.25
C ASP A 72 -19.01 8.02 -4.06
N SER A 73 -18.20 6.99 -4.33
CA SER A 73 -17.51 6.23 -3.29
C SER A 73 -16.28 6.93 -2.69
N MET A 74 -15.69 7.91 -3.39
CA MET A 74 -14.42 8.55 -2.97
C MET A 74 -14.45 9.14 -1.57
N PRO A 75 -15.49 9.89 -1.15
CA PRO A 75 -15.52 10.46 0.20
C PRO A 75 -15.43 9.39 1.31
N SER A 76 -16.00 8.21 1.07
CA SER A 76 -15.97 7.10 2.03
C SER A 76 -14.61 6.39 2.09
N CYS A 77 -13.80 6.52 1.04
CA CYS A 77 -12.49 5.88 0.91
C CYS A 77 -11.31 6.88 0.94
N ALA A 78 -11.60 8.14 1.28
CA ALA A 78 -10.63 9.23 1.25
C ALA A 78 -9.38 8.95 2.12
N LEU A 79 -9.55 8.26 3.26
CA LEU A 79 -8.43 7.90 4.13
C LEU A 79 -7.46 6.95 3.41
N GLN A 80 -7.96 5.88 2.80
CA GLN A 80 -7.15 4.88 2.11
C GLN A 80 -6.46 5.48 0.88
N VAL A 81 -7.18 6.31 0.13
CA VAL A 81 -6.64 7.06 -1.02
C VAL A 81 -5.53 8.00 -0.56
N ARG A 82 -5.73 8.75 0.51
CA ARG A 82 -4.72 9.67 1.06
C ARG A 82 -3.47 8.93 1.53
N ILE A 83 -3.61 7.83 2.25
CA ILE A 83 -2.47 7.01 2.70
C ILE A 83 -1.68 6.48 1.49
N MET A 84 -2.36 6.08 0.42
CA MET A 84 -1.72 5.67 -0.82
C MET A 84 -0.94 6.81 -1.46
N ILE A 85 -1.54 8.00 -1.59
CA ILE A 85 -0.91 9.20 -2.16
C ILE A 85 0.34 9.59 -1.35
N GLU A 86 0.20 9.74 -0.03
CA GLU A 86 1.32 10.11 0.85
C GLU A 86 2.44 9.08 0.82
N ALA A 87 2.11 7.79 0.72
CA ALA A 87 3.12 6.76 0.57
C ALA A 87 3.83 6.83 -0.79
N TYR A 88 3.08 7.10 -1.86
CA TYR A 88 3.66 7.28 -3.19
C TYR A 88 4.63 8.48 -3.19
N ASP A 89 4.23 9.61 -2.59
CA ASP A 89 5.12 10.78 -2.45
C ASP A 89 6.43 10.44 -1.72
N ARG A 90 6.35 9.68 -0.62
CA ARG A 90 7.54 9.26 0.14
C ARG A 90 8.55 8.45 -0.66
N TYR A 91 8.08 7.66 -1.65
CA TYR A 91 8.95 6.79 -2.44
C TYR A 91 9.38 7.42 -3.76
N PHE A 92 8.52 8.23 -4.39
CA PHE A 92 8.71 8.71 -5.75
C PHE A 92 9.03 10.21 -5.85
N GLY A 93 8.65 11.02 -4.85
CA GLY A 93 8.89 12.46 -4.82
C GLY A 93 7.63 13.22 -4.43
N GLU A 94 7.78 14.42 -3.87
CA GLU A 94 6.65 15.26 -3.49
C GLU A 94 5.79 15.62 -4.71
N GLY A 95 4.48 15.38 -4.63
CA GLY A 95 3.52 15.65 -5.71
C GLY A 95 3.33 14.50 -6.70
N GLU A 96 4.23 13.50 -6.68
CA GLU A 96 4.12 12.32 -7.54
C GLU A 96 2.90 11.45 -7.19
N GLY A 97 2.52 11.42 -5.91
CA GLY A 97 1.37 10.66 -5.44
C GLY A 97 0.04 11.23 -5.94
N GLU A 98 -0.12 12.56 -5.92
CA GLU A 98 -1.31 13.21 -6.47
C GLU A 98 -1.36 13.05 -7.99
N ALA A 99 -0.23 13.24 -8.69
CA ALA A 99 -0.14 13.03 -10.13
C ALA A 99 -0.45 11.57 -10.51
N PHE A 100 0.05 10.61 -9.73
CA PHE A 100 -0.25 9.19 -9.89
C PHE A 100 -1.73 8.90 -9.65
N PHE A 101 -2.33 9.47 -8.60
CA PHE A 101 -3.74 9.33 -8.30
C PHE A 101 -4.61 9.88 -9.43
N MET A 102 -4.41 11.15 -9.79
CA MET A 102 -5.22 11.84 -10.81
C MET A 102 -5.04 11.31 -12.23
N GLY A 103 -3.96 10.56 -12.51
CA GLY A 103 -3.71 9.95 -13.82
C GLY A 103 -3.88 8.42 -13.78
N PRO A 104 -2.76 7.67 -13.78
CA PRO A 104 -2.76 6.24 -14.04
C PRO A 104 -3.60 5.41 -13.06
N TYR A 105 -3.74 5.85 -11.80
CA TYR A 105 -4.60 5.15 -10.84
C TYR A 105 -6.07 5.23 -11.24
N LEU A 106 -6.60 6.44 -11.48
CA LEU A 106 -7.99 6.64 -11.88
C LEU A 106 -8.30 6.06 -13.26
N ASP A 107 -7.37 6.09 -14.21
CA ASP A 107 -7.55 5.48 -15.53
C ASP A 107 -7.79 3.96 -15.45
N LEU A 108 -7.10 3.28 -14.53
CA LEU A 108 -7.18 1.83 -14.34
C LEU A 108 -8.26 1.41 -13.33
N LEU A 109 -8.72 2.34 -12.48
CA LEU A 109 -9.62 2.05 -11.37
C LEU A 109 -10.95 1.41 -11.80
N PRO A 110 -11.66 1.87 -12.86
CA PRO A 110 -12.89 1.21 -13.30
C PRO A 110 -12.71 -0.26 -13.66
N SER A 111 -11.63 -0.58 -14.36
CA SER A 111 -11.27 -1.97 -14.72
C SER A 111 -10.94 -2.80 -13.49
N ALA A 112 -10.19 -2.22 -12.54
CA ALA A 112 -9.80 -2.90 -11.30
C ALA A 112 -11.02 -3.19 -10.40
N VAL A 113 -11.94 -2.23 -10.26
CA VAL A 113 -13.19 -2.38 -9.50
C VAL A 113 -14.09 -3.42 -10.15
N SER A 114 -14.30 -3.35 -11.47
CA SER A 114 -15.12 -4.35 -12.21
C SER A 114 -14.60 -5.77 -12.01
N LYS A 115 -13.27 -5.95 -12.05
CA LYS A 115 -12.64 -7.23 -11.79
C LYS A 115 -12.84 -7.68 -10.34
N TRP A 116 -12.60 -6.79 -9.38
CA TRP A 116 -12.71 -7.12 -7.95
C TRP A 116 -14.11 -7.60 -7.58
N VAL A 117 -15.15 -6.91 -8.07
CA VAL A 117 -16.53 -7.30 -7.78
C VAL A 117 -16.87 -8.65 -8.40
N ARG A 118 -16.40 -8.92 -9.63
CA ARG A 118 -16.58 -10.22 -10.29
C ARG A 118 -15.90 -11.36 -9.52
N ASP A 119 -14.69 -11.12 -9.03
CA ASP A 119 -13.90 -12.10 -8.27
C ASP A 119 -14.50 -12.35 -6.88
N SER A 120 -15.20 -11.37 -6.29
CA SER A 120 -15.81 -11.46 -4.95
C SER A 120 -17.13 -12.22 -4.90
N VAL A 121 -17.77 -12.46 -6.06
CA VAL A 121 -19.03 -13.21 -6.19
C VAL A 121 -18.77 -14.70 -6.49
N ARG A 122 -17.52 -15.09 -6.74
CA ARG A 122 -17.11 -16.45 -7.11
C ARG A 122 -16.61 -17.25 -5.92
#